data_AF-A0A0Q6QGN3-F1
#
_entry.id   AF-A0A0Q6QGN3-F1
#
_cell.length_a   1.000
_cell.length_b   1.000
_cell.length_c   1.000
_cell.angle_alpha   90.00
_cell.angle_beta   90.00
_cell.angle_gamma   90.00
#
_symmetry.space_group_name_H-M   'P 1'
#
loop_
_entity.id
_entity.type
_entity.pdbx_description
1 polymer ?
#
loop_
_entity_poly.entity_id
_entity_poly.type
_entity_poly.pdbx_seq_one_letter_code
_entity_poly.pdbx_strand_id
1 'polypeptide(L)'
;MSSRLLVDAAIAPTVEWSGWAGPIRVCREHGVMLVGLKPHPAPELTHDFASKLAFERQIIPNLAETAFGMEPDSLQGYVEGRMRCGPNGNCWLDAFPMYVAVCLCESVGVVARYGIRVRHSEVSDEGWSECAGTGFDILRGGAQRNDEGPNW
;
A
#
# COMPACT_ATOMS: atom_id res chain seq x y z
N MET A 1 -17.86 -22.42 -18.57
CA MET A 1 -16.56 -22.06 -19.15
C MET A 1 -16.10 -20.76 -18.51
N SER A 2 -14.96 -20.80 -17.81
CA SER A 2 -14.06 -19.69 -17.44
C SER A 2 -13.67 -19.76 -15.96
N SER A 3 -12.80 -20.73 -15.66
CA SER A 3 -12.08 -20.85 -14.37
C SER A 3 -10.57 -20.75 -14.60
N ARG A 4 -10.14 -20.25 -15.76
CA ARG A 4 -8.74 -20.29 -16.23
C ARG A 4 -8.04 -18.92 -16.28
N LEU A 5 -8.62 -17.88 -15.68
CA LEU A 5 -8.02 -16.53 -15.64
C LEU A 5 -7.77 -16.02 -14.20
N LEU A 6 -7.91 -16.88 -13.19
CA LEU A 6 -7.99 -16.49 -11.77
C LEU A 6 -6.63 -16.30 -11.07
N VAL A 7 -5.53 -16.07 -11.78
CA VAL A 7 -4.18 -16.10 -11.15
C VAL A 7 -3.28 -14.91 -11.50
N ASP A 8 -3.71 -14.01 -12.39
CA ASP A 8 -2.76 -13.06 -13.00
C ASP A 8 -2.53 -11.74 -12.24
N ALA A 9 -3.17 -11.49 -11.09
CA ALA A 9 -3.07 -10.17 -10.46
C ALA A 9 -3.12 -10.19 -8.92
N ALA A 10 -2.11 -10.75 -8.26
CA ALA A 10 -1.95 -10.56 -6.81
C ALA A 10 -0.50 -10.65 -6.28
N ILE A 11 0.51 -10.33 -7.10
CA ILE A 11 1.91 -10.43 -6.65
C ILE A 11 2.63 -9.11 -6.93
N ALA A 12 2.98 -8.41 -5.85
CA ALA A 12 3.81 -7.21 -5.92
C ALA A 12 5.30 -7.58 -6.07
N PRO A 13 6.06 -6.93 -6.97
CA PRO A 13 7.50 -7.09 -7.02
C PRO A 13 8.15 -6.50 -5.75
N THR A 14 8.80 -7.36 -4.97
CA THR A 14 9.60 -7.01 -3.80
C THR A 14 10.81 -6.18 -4.24
N VAL A 15 10.75 -4.86 -4.09
CA VAL A 15 11.94 -4.00 -4.04
C VAL A 15 12.42 -3.93 -2.59
N GLU A 16 13.74 -3.81 -2.42
CA GLU A 16 14.55 -3.92 -1.19
C GLU A 16 14.22 -2.92 -0.05
N TRP A 17 13.05 -2.30 -0.09
CA TRP A 17 12.49 -1.36 0.90
C TRP A 17 11.53 -2.07 1.86
N SER A 18 11.90 -3.28 2.28
CA SER A 18 11.07 -4.33 2.90
C SER A 18 10.38 -3.97 4.23
N GLY A 19 10.44 -2.71 4.68
CA GLY A 19 9.70 -2.21 5.85
C GLY A 19 8.69 -1.10 5.53
N TRP A 20 8.64 -0.62 4.28
CA TRP A 20 7.63 0.33 3.81
C TRP A 20 6.60 -0.45 2.99
N ALA A 21 5.49 -0.82 3.62
CA ALA A 21 4.36 -1.39 2.91
C ALA A 21 3.95 -0.40 1.80
N GLY A 22 4.03 -0.82 0.53
CA GLY A 22 3.65 0.05 -0.58
C GLY A 22 2.19 0.53 -0.42
N PRO A 23 1.83 1.70 -0.98
CA PRO A 23 0.49 2.26 -0.84
C PRO A 23 -0.59 1.44 -1.56
N ILE A 24 -0.20 0.44 -2.36
CA ILE A 24 -1.12 -0.50 -3.02
C ILE A 24 -1.02 -1.82 -2.27
N ARG A 25 -2.00 -2.08 -1.40
CA ARG A 25 -2.10 -3.28 -0.56
C ARG A 25 -3.21 -4.21 -0.99
N VAL A 26 -4.18 -3.71 -1.74
CA VAL A 26 -5.37 -4.45 -2.16
C VAL A 26 -5.46 -4.51 -3.68
N CYS A 27 -5.80 -5.68 -4.22
CA CYS A 27 -6.23 -5.76 -5.61
C CYS A 27 -7.64 -5.18 -5.74
N ARG A 28 -7.79 -3.97 -6.29
CA ARG A 28 -9.09 -3.32 -6.43
C ARG A 28 -10.12 -4.13 -7.22
N GLU A 29 -9.66 -4.91 -8.20
CA GLU A 29 -10.56 -5.72 -9.05
C GLU A 29 -11.16 -6.91 -8.31
N HIS A 30 -10.39 -7.50 -7.37
CA HIS A 30 -10.77 -8.73 -6.69
C HIS A 30 -11.17 -8.52 -5.21
N GLY A 31 -10.88 -7.35 -4.64
CA GLY A 31 -11.18 -7.04 -3.24
C GLY A 31 -10.39 -7.91 -2.24
N VAL A 32 -9.14 -8.23 -2.57
CA VAL A 32 -8.27 -9.08 -1.73
C VAL A 32 -6.93 -8.42 -1.45
N MET A 33 -6.39 -8.68 -0.27
CA MET A 33 -5.06 -8.22 0.12
C MET A 33 -3.98 -8.88 -0.75
N LEU A 34 -3.08 -8.05 -1.28
CA LEU A 34 -1.90 -8.47 -2.03
C LEU A 34 -0.88 -9.08 -1.08
N VAL A 35 -0.24 -10.15 -1.54
CA VAL A 35 0.81 -10.84 -0.77
C VAL A 35 2.15 -10.74 -1.49
N GLY A 36 3.21 -10.54 -0.71
CA GLY A 36 4.57 -10.58 -1.22
C GLY A 36 5.02 -12.02 -1.42
N LEU A 37 5.52 -12.34 -2.61
CA LEU A 37 6.29 -13.57 -2.79
C LEU A 37 7.69 -13.42 -2.21
N LYS A 38 8.26 -14.56 -1.77
CA LYS A 38 9.65 -14.60 -1.32
C LYS A 38 10.60 -14.13 -2.44
N PRO A 39 11.77 -13.56 -2.08
CA PRO A 39 12.80 -13.25 -3.05
C PRO A 39 13.19 -14.49 -3.84
N HIS A 40 13.45 -14.31 -5.14
CA HIS A 40 13.95 -15.39 -5.98
C HIS A 40 15.38 -15.75 -5.53
N PRO A 41 15.77 -17.04 -5.46
CA PRO A 41 17.11 -17.43 -4.99
C PRO A 41 18.24 -16.96 -5.92
N ALA A 42 17.95 -16.79 -7.21
CA ALA A 42 18.85 -16.14 -8.17
C ALA A 42 18.64 -14.62 -8.12
N PRO A 43 19.63 -13.81 -7.66
CA PRO A 43 19.48 -12.37 -7.47
C PRO A 43 19.09 -11.61 -8.74
N GLU A 44 19.59 -12.04 -9.90
CA GLU A 44 19.30 -11.45 -11.20
C GLU A 44 17.83 -11.61 -11.63
N LEU A 45 17.10 -12.55 -11.02
CA LEU A 45 15.67 -12.79 -11.26
C LEU A 45 14.78 -12.21 -10.16
N THR A 46 15.32 -11.44 -9.20
CA THR A 46 14.55 -10.85 -8.08
C THR A 46 13.39 -9.97 -8.55
N HIS A 47 13.53 -9.33 -9.71
CA HIS A 47 12.51 -8.47 -10.30
C HIS A 47 11.76 -9.12 -11.47
N ASP A 48 12.10 -10.36 -11.83
CA ASP A 48 11.38 -11.10 -12.87
C ASP A 48 10.13 -11.74 -12.29
N PHE A 49 8.98 -11.12 -12.57
CA PHE A 49 7.68 -11.58 -12.14
C PHE A 49 7.37 -13.02 -12.59
N ALA A 50 7.62 -13.34 -13.87
CA ALA A 50 7.28 -14.64 -14.42
C ALA A 50 8.13 -15.74 -13.79
N SER A 51 9.43 -15.46 -13.59
CA SER A 51 10.34 -16.37 -12.89
C SER A 51 9.93 -16.58 -11.43
N LYS A 52 9.53 -15.53 -10.70
CA LYS A 52 9.01 -15.65 -9.32
C LYS A 52 7.72 -16.47 -9.24
N LEU A 53 6.79 -16.24 -10.16
CA LEU A 53 5.53 -16.98 -10.23
C LEU A 53 5.78 -18.47 -10.50
N ALA A 54 6.69 -18.77 -11.44
CA ALA A 54 7.07 -20.14 -11.76
C ALA A 54 7.77 -20.84 -10.58
N PHE A 55 8.64 -20.11 -9.85
CA PHE A 55 9.33 -20.60 -8.66
C PHE A 55 8.35 -20.94 -7.53
N GLU A 56 7.39 -20.06 -7.27
CA GLU A 56 6.39 -20.22 -6.20
C GLU A 56 5.11 -20.95 -6.65
N ARG A 57 5.12 -21.60 -7.82
CA ARG A 57 3.91 -22.19 -8.44
C ARG A 57 3.11 -23.12 -7.52
N GLN A 58 3.78 -23.79 -6.58
CA GLN A 58 3.18 -24.76 -5.68
C GLN A 58 2.38 -24.10 -4.55
N ILE A 59 2.72 -22.86 -4.15
CA ILE A 59 2.03 -22.16 -3.06
C ILE A 59 0.86 -21.33 -3.56
N ILE A 60 0.82 -21.00 -4.86
CA ILE A 60 -0.22 -20.15 -5.45
C ILE A 60 -1.64 -20.64 -5.20
N PRO A 61 -1.99 -21.94 -5.37
CA PRO A 61 -3.35 -22.41 -5.10
C PRO A 61 -3.76 -22.16 -3.65
N ASN A 62 -2.85 -22.41 -2.70
CA ASN A 62 -3.10 -22.14 -1.28
C ASN A 62 -3.27 -20.64 -1.02
N LEU A 63 -2.44 -19.77 -1.62
CA LEU A 63 -2.59 -18.32 -1.49
C LEU A 63 -3.94 -17.83 -2.02
N ALA A 64 -4.44 -18.42 -3.10
CA ALA A 64 -5.76 -18.11 -3.65
C ALA A 64 -6.90 -18.57 -2.73
N GLU A 65 -6.77 -19.76 -2.13
CA GLU A 65 -7.75 -20.29 -1.16
C GLU A 65 -7.77 -19.51 0.16
N THR A 66 -6.61 -19.03 0.61
CA THR A 66 -6.46 -18.27 1.86
C THR A 66 -6.43 -16.76 1.64
N ALA A 67 -6.89 -16.28 0.48
CA ALA A 67 -6.89 -14.86 0.17
C ALA A 67 -7.78 -14.10 1.17
N PHE A 68 -7.20 -13.06 1.79
CA PHE A 68 -7.92 -12.23 2.75
C PHE A 68 -8.70 -11.14 2.03
N GLY A 69 -10.02 -11.10 2.22
CA GLY A 69 -10.88 -10.06 1.65
C GLY A 69 -10.63 -8.72 2.33
N MET A 70 -10.36 -7.68 1.53
CA MET A 70 -10.01 -6.34 2.02
C MET A 70 -10.38 -5.29 0.97
N GLU A 71 -10.82 -4.12 1.42
CA GLU A 71 -11.08 -2.97 0.55
C GLU A 71 -9.89 -2.01 0.51
N PRO A 72 -9.60 -1.35 -0.63
CA PRO A 72 -8.56 -0.35 -0.71
C PRO A 72 -8.81 0.84 0.23
N ASP A 73 -7.78 1.27 0.94
CA ASP A 73 -7.84 2.50 1.74
C ASP A 73 -7.85 3.78 0.88
N SER A 74 -8.09 4.91 1.53
CA SER A 74 -8.18 6.22 0.87
C SER A 74 -6.84 6.68 0.28
N LEU A 75 -5.70 6.31 0.88
CA LEU A 75 -4.38 6.59 0.31
C LEU A 75 -4.14 5.77 -0.95
N GLN A 76 -4.50 4.48 -0.95
CA GLN A 76 -4.41 3.63 -2.13
C GLN A 76 -5.23 4.22 -3.28
N GLY A 77 -6.47 4.66 -3.00
CA GLY A 77 -7.32 5.35 -3.99
C GLY A 77 -6.65 6.59 -4.59
N TYR A 78 -6.04 7.43 -3.75
CA TYR A 78 -5.26 8.59 -4.19
C TYR A 78 -4.07 8.21 -5.08
N VAL A 79 -3.26 7.24 -4.64
CA VAL A 79 -2.07 6.82 -5.38
C VAL A 79 -2.42 6.23 -6.72
N GLU A 80 -3.40 5.34 -6.78
CA GLU A 80 -3.84 4.77 -8.05
C GLU A 80 -4.41 5.84 -8.99
N GLY A 81 -5.18 6.80 -8.46
CA GLY A 81 -5.67 7.94 -9.23
C GLY A 81 -4.53 8.76 -9.81
N ARG A 82 -3.52 9.06 -9.00
CA ARG A 82 -2.34 9.83 -9.42
C ARG A 82 -1.44 9.07 -10.41
N MET A 83 -1.33 7.75 -10.30
CA MET A 83 -0.61 6.92 -11.28
C MET A 83 -1.31 6.93 -12.64
N ARG A 84 -2.65 6.89 -12.66
CA ARG A 84 -3.44 6.85 -13.90
C ARG A 84 -3.53 8.20 -14.60
N CYS A 85 -3.74 9.28 -13.84
CA CYS A 85 -4.09 10.59 -14.40
C CYS A 85 -3.02 11.66 -14.16
N GLY A 86 -1.95 11.36 -13.42
CA GLY A 86 -1.03 12.35 -12.90
C GLY A 86 -1.63 13.13 -11.71
N PRO A 87 -0.86 14.08 -11.12
CA PRO A 87 -1.40 15.01 -10.14
C PRO A 87 -2.50 15.87 -10.79
N ASN A 88 -3.62 16.04 -10.11
CA ASN A 88 -4.76 16.79 -10.62
C ASN A 88 -4.95 18.16 -9.96
N GLY A 89 -4.09 18.51 -8.99
CA GLY A 89 -4.05 19.81 -8.34
C GLY A 89 -5.12 20.03 -7.28
N ASN A 90 -5.98 19.03 -7.03
CA ASN A 90 -7.08 19.13 -6.07
C ASN A 90 -6.67 18.81 -4.63
N CYS A 91 -5.44 18.33 -4.42
CA CYS A 91 -4.90 18.02 -3.11
C CYS A 91 -3.50 18.61 -2.98
N TRP A 92 -3.19 19.29 -1.88
CA TRP A 92 -1.84 19.82 -1.63
C TRP A 92 -0.75 18.73 -1.61
N LEU A 93 -1.13 17.48 -1.37
CA LEU A 93 -0.24 16.31 -1.48
C LEU A 93 0.33 16.13 -2.90
N ASP A 94 -0.34 16.67 -3.92
CA ASP A 94 0.15 16.66 -5.30
C ASP A 94 1.41 17.50 -5.50
N ALA A 95 1.67 18.47 -4.63
CA ALA A 95 2.90 19.28 -4.66
C ALA A 95 4.15 18.48 -4.30
N PHE A 96 4.00 17.32 -3.67
CA PHE A 96 5.11 16.46 -3.28
C PHE A 96 5.31 15.32 -4.28
N PRO A 97 6.55 14.81 -4.45
CA PRO A 97 6.77 13.52 -5.08
C PRO A 97 5.91 12.43 -4.41
N MET A 98 5.42 11.46 -5.20
CA MET A 98 4.49 10.42 -4.72
C MET A 98 5.03 9.68 -3.48
N TYR A 99 6.31 9.32 -3.47
CA TYR A 99 6.91 8.64 -2.32
C TYR A 99 6.82 9.48 -1.05
N VAL A 100 7.02 10.80 -1.12
CA VAL A 100 6.92 11.72 0.02
C VAL A 100 5.48 11.77 0.52
N ALA A 101 4.50 11.90 -0.37
CA ALA A 101 3.09 11.92 0.00
C ALA A 101 2.66 10.64 0.73
N VAL A 102 3.10 9.47 0.23
CA VAL A 102 2.85 8.17 0.86
C VAL A 102 3.48 8.10 2.25
N CYS A 103 4.78 8.38 2.35
CA CYS A 103 5.51 8.33 3.61
C CYS A 103 4.88 9.25 4.67
N LEU A 104 4.44 10.44 4.25
CA LEU A 104 3.80 11.41 5.14
C LEU A 104 2.45 10.89 5.65
N CYS A 105 1.61 10.36 4.77
CA CYS A 105 0.32 9.78 5.15
C CYS A 105 0.51 8.61 6.12
N GLU A 106 1.42 7.69 5.84
CA GLU A 106 1.66 6.56 6.73
C GLU A 106 2.21 7.00 8.10
N SER A 107 3.18 7.92 8.12
CA SER A 107 3.75 8.42 9.37
C SER A 107 2.72 9.12 10.25
N VAL A 108 1.89 9.99 9.65
CA VAL A 108 0.81 10.69 10.36
C VAL A 108 -0.25 9.70 10.84
N GLY A 109 -0.60 8.72 10.00
CA GLY A 109 -1.55 7.67 10.35
C GLY A 109 -1.11 6.81 11.53
N VAL A 110 0.15 6.37 11.52
CA VAL A 110 0.75 5.58 12.60
C VAL A 110 0.72 6.35 13.91
N VAL A 111 1.15 7.61 13.91
CA VAL A 111 1.12 8.46 15.10
C VAL A 111 -0.30 8.71 15.58
N ALA A 112 -1.25 8.93 14.66
CA ALA A 112 -2.65 9.18 15.00
C ALA A 112 -3.35 7.95 15.62
N ARG A 113 -3.03 6.74 15.15
CA ARG A 113 -3.67 5.50 15.61
C ARG A 113 -2.98 4.86 16.82
N TYR A 114 -1.65 4.87 16.85
CA TYR A 114 -0.84 4.12 17.82
C TYR A 114 0.05 5.01 18.71
N GLY A 115 0.15 6.32 18.41
CA GLY A 115 1.01 7.24 19.13
C GLY A 115 2.47 7.20 18.70
N ILE A 116 3.31 8.07 19.29
CA ILE A 116 4.70 8.30 18.86
C ILE A 116 5.69 7.20 19.27
N ARG A 117 5.29 6.25 20.12
CA ARG A 117 6.18 5.21 20.67
C ARG A 117 5.95 3.82 20.10
N VAL A 118 5.04 3.68 19.15
CA VAL A 118 4.73 2.40 18.51
C VAL A 118 5.95 1.88 17.75
N ARG A 119 6.21 0.58 17.85
CA ARG A 119 7.21 -0.07 17.00
C ARG A 119 6.54 -0.55 15.73
N HIS A 120 7.17 -0.34 14.58
CA HIS A 120 6.62 -0.75 13.28
C HIS A 120 6.30 -2.25 13.23
N SER A 121 7.07 -3.09 13.94
CA SER A 121 6.86 -4.54 14.05
C SER A 121 5.58 -4.93 14.80
N GLU A 122 4.92 -3.98 15.48
CA GLU A 122 3.68 -4.21 16.23
C GLU A 122 2.43 -3.89 15.40
N VAL A 123 2.60 -3.33 14.20
CA VAL A 123 1.51 -2.96 13.29
C VAL A 123 1.34 -4.08 12.25
N SER A 124 0.16 -4.69 12.22
CA SER A 124 -0.19 -5.69 11.19
C SER A 124 -0.29 -5.05 9.80
N ASP A 125 -0.26 -5.85 8.73
CA ASP A 125 -0.44 -5.35 7.37
C ASP A 125 -1.78 -4.61 7.18
N GLU A 126 -2.84 -5.15 7.80
CA GLU A 126 -4.16 -4.51 7.89
C GLU A 126 -4.06 -3.17 8.62
N GLY A 127 -3.39 -3.14 9.78
CA GLY A 127 -3.16 -1.94 10.56
C GLY A 127 -2.36 -0.87 9.79
N TRP A 128 -1.45 -1.29 8.92
CA TRP A 128 -0.73 -0.39 8.02
C TRP A 128 -1.64 0.25 6.98
N SER A 129 -2.60 -0.48 6.41
CA SER A 129 -3.61 0.09 5.50
C SER A 129 -4.52 1.08 6.24
N GLU A 130 -4.95 0.73 7.46
CA GLU A 130 -5.74 1.65 8.28
C GLU A 130 -4.97 2.93 8.63
N CYS A 131 -3.67 2.82 8.96
CA CYS A 131 -2.80 3.97 9.17
C CYS A 131 -2.71 4.82 7.91
N ALA A 132 -2.38 4.21 6.77
CA ALA A 132 -2.24 4.88 5.49
C ALA A 132 -3.49 5.69 5.12
N GLY A 133 -4.66 5.06 5.20
CA GLY A 133 -5.94 5.73 4.96
C GLY A 133 -6.21 6.85 5.96
N THR A 134 -6.03 6.59 7.26
CA THR A 134 -6.23 7.60 8.32
C THR A 134 -5.36 8.84 8.08
N GLY A 135 -4.09 8.65 7.78
CA GLY A 135 -3.18 9.76 7.55
C GLY A 135 -3.49 10.52 6.26
N PHE A 136 -3.91 9.82 5.18
CA PHE A 136 -4.40 10.51 3.99
C PHE A 136 -5.66 11.32 4.28
N ASP A 137 -6.62 10.78 5.03
CA ASP A 137 -7.86 11.49 5.36
C ASP A 137 -7.62 12.71 6.26
N ILE A 138 -6.61 12.66 7.14
CA ILE A 138 -6.14 13.82 7.91
C ILE A 138 -5.49 14.84 6.99
N LEU A 139 -4.56 14.40 6.15
CA LEU A 139 -3.72 15.30 5.37
C LEU A 139 -4.45 15.89 4.17
N ARG A 140 -5.38 15.18 3.51
CA ARG A 140 -6.03 15.64 2.28
C ARG A 140 -6.73 17.00 2.41
N GLY A 141 -7.12 17.39 3.63
CA GLY A 141 -7.71 18.70 3.95
C GLY A 141 -6.73 19.88 3.94
N GLY A 142 -5.43 19.64 3.79
CA GLY A 142 -4.40 20.68 3.71
C GLY A 142 -4.04 21.32 5.04
N ALA A 143 -3.19 22.35 4.96
CA ALA A 143 -2.70 23.12 6.11
C ALA A 143 -3.75 24.05 6.76
N GLN A 144 -5.00 24.06 6.27
CA GLN A 144 -6.06 24.97 6.71
C GLN A 144 -6.70 24.60 8.07
N ARG A 145 -5.94 24.02 8.99
CA ARG A 145 -6.43 23.78 10.36
C ARG A 145 -5.85 24.69 11.43
N ASN A 146 -4.93 25.61 11.15
CA ASN A 146 -4.35 26.49 12.19
C ASN A 146 -3.91 27.87 11.66
N ASP A 147 -4.82 28.68 11.13
CA ASP A 147 -4.74 30.14 11.22
C ASP A 147 -5.30 30.66 12.57
N GLU A 148 -5.87 29.77 13.39
CA GLU A 148 -6.14 29.97 14.82
C GLU A 148 -5.17 29.11 15.65
N GLY A 149 -3.90 29.53 15.75
CA GLY A 149 -3.00 28.95 16.73
C GLY A 149 -3.52 29.20 18.17
N PRO A 150 -3.33 28.27 19.12
CA PRO A 150 -3.54 28.58 20.52
C PRO A 150 -2.67 29.76 20.93
N ASN A 151 -3.27 30.73 21.60
CA ASN A 151 -2.55 31.79 22.29
C ASN A 151 -1.77 31.15 23.46
N TRP A 152 -0.48 30.91 23.28
CA TRP A 152 0.47 30.60 24.35
C TRP A 152 1.22 31.85 24.78
#